data_AF-A0A0F4GA97-F1
#
_entry.id   AF-A0A0F4GA97-F1
#
_cell.length_a   1.000
_cell.length_b   1.000
_cell.length_c   1.000
_cell.angle_alpha   90.00
_cell.angle_beta   90.00
_cell.angle_gamma   90.00
#
_symmetry.space_group_name_H-M   'P 1'
#
loop_
_entity.id
_entity.type
_entity.pdbx_description
1 polymer ?
#
loop_
_entity_poly.entity_id
_entity_poly.type
_entity_poly.pdbx_seq_one_letter_code
_entity_poly.pdbx_strand_id
1 'polypeptide(L)'
;MPLQLLPLALSEFDIYARVGDVAFRPGICSVLYANGMTEEGIQHAAAKAQRYEQKHPGRMHFFKIIDTDLSPDGPFGQVIAVAQWKVFAQRTDEEIKQEEEEESQDEEQYGTNPDIAPGNMLNFLHELHRVLDACRLKYLGNKPYVLLHALCTLPEHERRGAGSLALEWGAAKADELGLPAYLEGSPKGVPLYNKFGFEVVESLPLDARDFGYHEALTHMCMLRQPKEQ
;
A
#
# COMPACT_ATOMS: atom_id res chain seq x y z
N MET A 1 -15.16 6.08 -21.09
CA MET A 1 -13.80 5.93 -20.53
C MET A 1 -13.60 4.45 -20.27
N PRO A 2 -12.61 3.78 -20.88
CA PRO A 2 -12.47 2.32 -20.84
C PRO A 2 -11.93 1.78 -19.51
N LEU A 3 -11.62 2.68 -18.56
CA LEU A 3 -11.05 2.30 -17.27
C LEU A 3 -12.14 1.86 -16.30
N GLN A 4 -11.92 0.71 -15.67
CA GLN A 4 -12.85 0.13 -14.67
C GLN A 4 -12.08 -0.29 -13.42
N LEU A 5 -12.60 0.08 -12.25
CA LEU A 5 -12.14 -0.42 -10.96
C LEU A 5 -12.90 -1.71 -10.63
N LEU A 6 -12.17 -2.79 -10.40
CA LEU A 6 -12.72 -4.10 -10.04
C LEU A 6 -12.06 -4.59 -8.75
N PRO A 7 -12.77 -5.32 -7.88
CA PRO A 7 -12.14 -6.07 -6.80
C PRO A 7 -11.08 -7.03 -7.37
N LEU A 8 -9.96 -7.15 -6.66
CA LEU A 8 -8.93 -8.16 -6.94
C LEU A 8 -9.04 -9.24 -5.86
N ALA A 9 -9.33 -10.47 -6.28
CA ALA A 9 -9.40 -11.59 -5.35
C ALA A 9 -7.99 -11.96 -4.86
N LEU A 10 -7.85 -12.44 -3.63
CA LEU A 10 -6.54 -12.90 -3.11
C LEU A 10 -5.94 -14.07 -3.92
N SER A 11 -6.76 -14.80 -4.70
CA SER A 11 -6.27 -15.79 -5.67
C SER A 11 -5.53 -15.19 -6.86
N GLU A 12 -5.66 -13.88 -7.09
CA GLU A 12 -4.99 -13.09 -8.14
C GLU A 12 -3.91 -12.16 -7.55
N PHE A 13 -3.40 -12.46 -6.35
CA PHE A 13 -2.42 -11.62 -5.65
C PHE A 13 -1.10 -11.49 -6.43
N ASP A 14 -0.77 -12.47 -7.27
CA ASP A 14 0.39 -12.42 -8.16
C ASP A 14 0.34 -11.21 -9.11
N ILE A 15 -0.83 -10.87 -9.65
CA ILE A 15 -1.02 -9.68 -10.48
C ILE A 15 -0.78 -8.40 -9.65
N TYR A 16 -1.29 -8.36 -8.42
CA TYR A 16 -1.05 -7.24 -7.50
C TYR A 16 0.45 -7.02 -7.25
N ALA A 17 1.17 -8.10 -6.90
CA ALA A 17 2.59 -8.05 -6.59
C ALA A 17 3.43 -7.66 -7.83
N ARG A 18 3.16 -8.27 -9.00
CA ARG A 18 3.94 -8.02 -10.22
C ARG A 18 3.72 -6.63 -10.80
N VAL A 19 2.48 -6.12 -10.80
CA VAL A 19 2.21 -4.72 -11.19
C VAL A 19 2.89 -3.76 -10.22
N GLY A 20 2.83 -4.07 -8.91
CA GLY A 20 3.53 -3.31 -7.87
C GLY A 20 5.05 -3.25 -8.08
N ASP A 21 5.69 -4.39 -8.33
CA ASP A 21 7.14 -4.48 -8.54
C ASP A 21 7.59 -3.64 -9.74
N VAL A 22 6.83 -3.64 -10.84
CA VAL A 22 7.14 -2.79 -12.01
C VAL A 22 6.88 -1.32 -11.72
N ALA A 23 5.71 -0.99 -11.18
CA ALA A 23 5.28 0.41 -11.03
C ALA A 23 6.02 1.17 -9.91
N PHE A 24 6.56 0.48 -8.91
CA PHE A 24 7.37 1.09 -7.85
C PHE A 24 8.88 1.10 -8.15
N ARG A 25 9.27 0.82 -9.40
CA ARG A 25 10.66 0.92 -9.88
C ARG A 25 10.84 2.08 -10.89
N PRO A 26 11.95 2.84 -10.81
CA PRO A 26 12.86 2.92 -9.66
C PRO A 26 12.12 3.47 -8.43
N GLY A 27 12.49 3.04 -7.22
CA GLY A 27 11.77 3.45 -6.02
C GLY A 27 11.91 2.48 -4.85
N ILE A 28 10.89 2.42 -4.00
CA ILE A 28 10.90 1.63 -2.77
C ILE A 28 11.16 0.14 -3.03
N CYS A 29 10.61 -0.41 -4.13
CA CYS A 29 10.85 -1.79 -4.53
C CYS A 29 12.28 -2.04 -5.00
N SER A 30 12.99 -1.02 -5.51
CA SER A 30 14.42 -1.12 -5.84
C SER A 30 15.30 -1.26 -4.59
N VAL A 31 14.82 -0.81 -3.43
CA VAL A 31 15.53 -0.97 -2.14
C VAL A 31 15.14 -2.27 -1.48
N LEU A 32 13.84 -2.53 -1.32
CA LEU A 32 13.35 -3.71 -0.58
C LEU A 32 13.58 -5.03 -1.32
N TYR A 33 13.50 -5.00 -2.65
CA TYR A 33 13.55 -6.18 -3.51
C TYR A 33 14.61 -5.95 -4.58
N ALA A 34 15.87 -5.72 -4.22
CA ALA A 34 16.90 -5.29 -5.18
C ALA A 34 16.97 -6.17 -6.46
N ASN A 35 16.69 -7.47 -6.34
CA ASN A 35 16.70 -8.45 -7.43
C ASN A 35 15.33 -8.74 -8.08
N GLY A 36 14.30 -7.96 -7.77
CA GLY A 36 12.92 -8.26 -8.18
C GLY A 36 12.20 -9.15 -7.16
N MET A 37 10.89 -9.32 -7.35
CA MET A 37 10.10 -10.28 -6.59
C MET A 37 10.15 -11.66 -7.27
N THR A 38 10.55 -12.69 -6.53
CA THR A 38 10.50 -14.08 -7.01
C THR A 38 9.11 -14.68 -6.83
N GLU A 39 8.85 -15.81 -7.50
CA GLU A 39 7.59 -16.53 -7.31
C GLU A 39 7.41 -16.98 -5.85
N GLU A 40 8.49 -17.39 -5.18
CA GLU A 40 8.46 -17.78 -3.77
C GLU A 40 8.12 -16.59 -2.86
N GLY A 41 8.74 -15.42 -3.09
CA GLY A 41 8.43 -14.22 -2.33
C GLY A 41 7.02 -13.69 -2.57
N ILE A 42 6.49 -13.80 -3.79
CA ILE A 42 5.09 -13.49 -4.11
C ILE A 42 4.15 -14.44 -3.36
N GLN A 43 4.43 -15.74 -3.37
CA GLN A 43 3.64 -16.75 -2.65
C GLN A 43 3.67 -16.52 -1.13
N HIS A 44 4.83 -16.17 -0.58
CA HIS A 44 4.98 -15.79 0.82
C HIS A 44 4.11 -14.57 1.16
N ALA A 45 4.16 -13.51 0.35
CA ALA A 45 3.36 -12.30 0.55
C ALA A 45 1.85 -12.58 0.42
N ALA A 46 1.44 -13.39 -0.56
CA ALA A 46 0.06 -13.83 -0.73
C ALA A 46 -0.44 -14.63 0.48
N ALA A 47 0.38 -15.54 1.01
CA ALA A 47 0.06 -16.31 2.21
C ALA A 47 -0.07 -15.40 3.44
N LYS A 48 0.80 -14.41 3.63
CA LYS A 48 0.67 -13.41 4.70
C LYS A 48 -0.64 -12.64 4.58
N ALA A 49 -1.01 -12.20 3.37
CA ALA A 49 -2.28 -11.52 3.12
C ALA A 49 -3.50 -12.42 3.43
N GLN A 50 -3.46 -13.70 3.05
CA GLN A 50 -4.53 -14.66 3.36
C GLN A 50 -4.68 -14.91 4.86
N ARG A 51 -3.57 -15.05 5.60
CA ARG A 51 -3.61 -15.20 7.06
C ARG A 51 -4.18 -13.95 7.73
N TYR A 52 -3.79 -12.75 7.27
CA TYR A 52 -4.35 -11.51 7.78
C TYR A 52 -5.86 -11.41 7.51
N GLU A 53 -6.33 -11.77 6.31
CA GLU A 53 -7.77 -11.79 5.98
C GLU A 53 -8.56 -12.80 6.84
N GLN A 54 -7.97 -13.95 7.18
CA GLN A 54 -8.61 -14.93 8.06
C GLN A 54 -8.77 -14.41 9.50
N LYS A 55 -7.78 -13.67 10.01
CA LYS A 55 -7.82 -13.06 11.35
C LYS A 55 -8.71 -11.82 11.38
N HIS A 56 -8.68 -11.01 10.32
CA HIS A 56 -9.32 -9.71 10.21
C HIS A 56 -10.18 -9.59 8.93
N PRO A 57 -11.27 -10.37 8.82
CA PRO A 57 -12.05 -10.45 7.59
C PRO A 57 -12.65 -9.11 7.20
N GLY A 58 -12.52 -8.75 5.92
CA GLY A 58 -13.03 -7.50 5.35
C GLY A 58 -12.22 -6.25 5.71
N ARG A 59 -11.06 -6.40 6.38
CA ARG A 59 -10.20 -5.27 6.72
C ARG A 59 -9.34 -4.81 5.55
N MET A 60 -8.96 -5.71 4.65
CA MET A 60 -8.20 -5.40 3.44
C MET A 60 -9.10 -5.38 2.20
N HIS A 61 -8.94 -4.36 1.38
CA HIS A 61 -9.63 -4.24 0.10
C HIS A 61 -8.61 -4.08 -1.02
N PHE A 62 -8.50 -5.09 -1.87
CA PHE A 62 -7.63 -5.08 -3.05
C PHE A 62 -8.45 -4.74 -4.28
N PHE A 63 -7.90 -3.87 -5.12
CA PHE A 63 -8.49 -3.47 -6.39
C PHE A 63 -7.49 -3.60 -7.51
N LYS A 64 -7.99 -4.00 -8.68
CA LYS A 64 -7.34 -3.86 -9.97
C LYS A 64 -8.09 -2.85 -10.80
N ILE A 65 -7.37 -2.01 -11.52
CA ILE A 65 -7.93 -1.12 -12.52
C ILE A 65 -7.55 -1.70 -13.87
N ILE A 66 -8.57 -2.00 -14.66
CA ILE A 66 -8.38 -2.52 -16.01
C ILE A 66 -8.62 -1.45 -17.05
N ASP A 67 -8.00 -1.63 -18.22
CA ASP A 67 -8.30 -0.89 -19.44
C ASP A 67 -8.93 -1.86 -20.45
N THR A 68 -10.23 -1.72 -20.69
CA THR A 68 -10.99 -2.66 -21.55
C THR A 68 -10.53 -2.67 -23.01
N ASP A 69 -9.78 -1.65 -23.44
CA ASP A 69 -9.24 -1.54 -24.79
C ASP A 69 -7.96 -2.38 -24.97
N LEU A 70 -7.35 -2.88 -23.89
CA LEU A 70 -6.16 -3.74 -23.95
C LEU A 70 -6.54 -5.19 -24.22
N SER A 71 -5.62 -5.94 -24.83
CA SER A 71 -5.75 -7.40 -24.97
C SER A 71 -5.62 -8.10 -23.61
N PRO A 72 -6.45 -9.12 -23.31
CA PRO A 72 -6.30 -9.93 -22.11
C PRO A 72 -5.06 -10.84 -22.12
N ASP A 73 -4.38 -11.00 -23.26
CA ASP A 73 -3.19 -11.86 -23.38
C ASP A 73 -1.88 -11.13 -22.99
N GLY A 74 -1.97 -9.88 -22.51
CA GLY A 74 -0.82 -9.12 -22.04
C GLY A 74 -0.18 -9.72 -20.77
N PRO A 75 1.05 -9.29 -20.41
CA PRO A 75 1.77 -9.81 -19.24
C PRO A 75 1.03 -9.57 -17.90
N PHE A 76 0.11 -8.60 -17.86
CA PHE A 76 -0.76 -8.30 -16.72
C PHE A 76 -2.24 -8.41 -17.10
N GLY A 77 -2.54 -9.12 -18.19
CA GLY A 77 -3.83 -9.07 -18.88
C GLY A 77 -4.20 -7.62 -19.23
N GLN A 78 -5.38 -7.19 -18.78
CA GLN A 78 -5.86 -5.82 -18.97
C GLN A 78 -5.56 -4.91 -17.76
N VAL A 79 -4.87 -5.40 -16.73
CA VAL A 79 -4.62 -4.64 -15.50
C VAL A 79 -3.52 -3.60 -15.73
N ILE A 80 -3.84 -2.34 -15.44
CA ILE A 80 -2.92 -1.20 -15.63
C ILE A 80 -2.50 -0.55 -14.31
N ALA A 81 -3.22 -0.82 -13.23
CA ALA A 81 -2.96 -0.27 -11.91
C ALA A 81 -3.58 -1.16 -10.84
N VAL A 82 -3.05 -1.09 -9.63
CA VAL A 82 -3.59 -1.78 -8.47
C VAL A 82 -3.62 -0.88 -7.26
N ALA A 83 -4.54 -1.14 -6.35
CA ALA A 83 -4.67 -0.42 -5.10
C ALA A 83 -5.00 -1.38 -3.96
N GLN A 84 -4.48 -1.07 -2.77
CA GLN A 84 -4.86 -1.72 -1.53
C GLN A 84 -5.27 -0.66 -0.52
N TRP A 85 -6.49 -0.82 0.00
CA TRP A 85 -6.99 -0.05 1.13
C TRP A 85 -7.11 -0.94 2.36
N LYS A 86 -6.93 -0.36 3.55
CA LYS A 86 -7.26 -1.00 4.82
C LYS A 86 -8.28 -0.14 5.57
N VAL A 87 -9.27 -0.77 6.19
CA VAL A 87 -10.30 -0.06 6.98
C VAL A 87 -10.18 -0.47 8.44
N PHE A 88 -9.67 0.45 9.26
CA PHE A 88 -9.59 0.28 10.71
C PHE A 88 -10.78 0.98 11.35
N ALA A 89 -11.96 0.35 11.32
CA ALA A 89 -13.21 0.94 11.83
C ALA A 89 -13.27 1.03 13.37
N GLN A 90 -12.46 0.21 14.06
CA GLN A 90 -12.24 0.21 15.50
C GLN A 90 -10.74 0.04 15.74
N ARG A 91 -10.21 0.68 16.78
CA ARG A 91 -8.80 0.60 17.20
C ARG A 91 -8.67 0.80 18.71
N THR A 92 -8.99 -0.22 19.50
CA THR A 92 -8.68 -0.17 20.93
C THR A 92 -7.20 -0.47 21.19
N ASP A 93 -6.70 -0.12 22.38
CA ASP A 93 -5.34 -0.47 22.79
C ASP A 93 -5.11 -1.99 22.76
N GLU A 94 -6.16 -2.78 23.07
CA GLU A 94 -6.13 -4.23 23.00
C GLU A 94 -6.05 -4.74 21.55
N GLU A 95 -6.82 -4.18 20.62
CA GLU A 95 -6.75 -4.56 19.19
C GLU A 95 -5.37 -4.26 18.61
N ILE A 96 -4.78 -3.11 18.97
CA ILE A 96 -3.44 -2.73 18.53
C ILE A 96 -2.40 -3.74 19.03
N LYS A 97 -2.43 -4.06 20.34
CA LYS A 97 -1.51 -5.05 20.92
C LYS A 97 -1.68 -6.43 20.31
N GLN A 98 -2.93 -6.86 20.09
CA GLN A 98 -3.21 -8.14 19.47
C GLN A 98 -2.65 -8.20 18.04
N GLU A 99 -2.80 -7.15 17.24
CA GLU A 99 -2.23 -7.10 15.89
C GLU A 99 -0.69 -7.12 15.91
N GLU A 100 -0.05 -6.42 16.85
CA GLU A 100 1.40 -6.46 17.03
C GLU A 100 1.90 -7.87 17.42
N GLU A 101 1.21 -8.54 18.36
CA GLU A 101 1.51 -9.91 18.76
C GLU A 101 1.29 -10.90 17.60
N GLU A 102 0.21 -10.75 16.85
CA GLU A 102 -0.09 -11.56 15.68
C GLU A 102 0.94 -11.41 14.56
N GLU A 103 1.46 -10.19 14.33
CA GLU A 103 2.53 -9.95 13.36
C GLU A 103 3.85 -10.58 13.84
N SER A 104 4.20 -10.42 15.11
CA SER A 104 5.40 -11.05 15.68
C SER A 104 5.36 -12.58 15.60
N GLN A 105 4.22 -13.19 15.89
CA GLN A 105 4.04 -14.64 15.79
C GLN A 105 4.12 -15.12 14.34
N ASP A 106 3.58 -14.35 13.40
CA ASP A 106 3.63 -14.67 11.97
C ASP A 106 5.07 -14.66 11.46
N GLU A 107 5.85 -13.65 11.85
CA GLU A 107 7.27 -13.55 11.49
C GLU A 107 8.11 -14.67 12.15
N GLU A 108 7.86 -15.01 13.42
CA GLU A 108 8.55 -16.13 14.09
C GLU A 108 8.25 -17.47 13.41
N GLN A 109 7.00 -17.69 12.99
CA GLN A 109 6.55 -18.96 12.42
C GLN A 109 6.92 -19.12 10.94
N TYR A 110 6.78 -18.06 10.14
CA TYR A 110 6.92 -18.13 8.67
C TYR A 110 8.14 -17.39 8.14
N GLY A 111 8.85 -16.64 8.97
CA GLY A 111 9.98 -15.80 8.60
C GLY A 111 9.56 -14.53 7.84
N THR A 112 10.56 -13.76 7.42
CA THR A 112 10.38 -12.63 6.51
C THR A 112 10.31 -13.10 5.07
N ASN A 113 9.80 -12.24 4.18
CA ASN A 113 9.78 -12.53 2.75
C ASN A 113 11.21 -12.84 2.23
N PRO A 114 11.43 -13.97 1.53
CA PRO A 114 12.76 -14.42 1.10
C PRO A 114 13.45 -13.47 0.10
N ASP A 115 12.70 -12.61 -0.59
CA ASP A 115 13.25 -11.62 -1.51
C ASP A 115 13.90 -10.43 -0.79
N ILE A 116 13.58 -10.23 0.50
CA ILE A 116 14.16 -9.17 1.32
C ILE A 116 15.43 -9.73 1.96
N ALA A 117 16.56 -9.51 1.29
CA ALA A 117 17.81 -10.09 1.77
C ALA A 117 18.30 -9.41 3.07
N PRO A 118 19.07 -10.13 3.92
CA PRO A 118 19.67 -9.57 5.12
C PRO A 118 20.56 -8.35 4.84
N GLY A 119 20.83 -7.56 5.89
CA GLY A 119 21.65 -6.36 5.80
C GLY A 119 20.82 -5.14 5.47
N ASN A 120 21.27 -4.31 4.52
CA ASN A 120 20.68 -2.98 4.29
C ASN A 120 19.19 -3.02 3.91
N MET A 121 18.73 -4.03 3.16
CA MET A 121 17.33 -4.12 2.73
C MET A 121 16.41 -4.41 3.91
N LEU A 122 16.79 -5.38 4.75
CA LEU A 122 16.06 -5.68 5.99
C LEU A 122 16.11 -4.51 6.98
N ASN A 123 17.26 -3.86 7.15
CA ASN A 123 17.39 -2.68 8.00
C ASN A 123 16.51 -1.53 7.50
N PHE A 124 16.44 -1.33 6.18
CA PHE A 124 15.57 -0.33 5.56
C PHE A 124 14.09 -0.66 5.80
N LEU A 125 13.68 -1.93 5.66
CA LEU A 125 12.32 -2.36 5.97
C LEU A 125 11.94 -2.06 7.42
N HIS A 126 12.80 -2.43 8.38
CA HIS A 126 12.56 -2.17 9.79
C HIS A 126 12.46 -0.69 10.10
N GLU A 127 13.36 0.13 9.55
CA GLU A 127 13.31 1.57 9.77
C GLU A 127 12.08 2.19 9.11
N LEU A 128 11.72 1.76 7.90
CA LEU A 128 10.50 2.16 7.20
C LEU A 128 9.26 1.87 8.06
N HIS A 129 9.10 0.64 8.56
CA HIS A 129 7.98 0.29 9.45
C HIS A 129 7.96 1.19 10.69
N ARG A 130 9.10 1.34 11.37
CA ARG A 130 9.23 2.17 12.57
C ARG A 130 8.78 3.62 12.33
N VAL A 131 9.21 4.25 11.23
CA VAL A 131 8.84 5.64 10.95
C VAL A 131 7.40 5.80 10.47
N LEU A 132 6.87 4.83 9.73
CA LEU A 132 5.46 4.81 9.31
C LEU A 132 4.56 4.74 10.54
N ASP A 133 4.83 3.81 11.46
CA ASP A 133 4.04 3.63 12.67
C ASP A 133 4.13 4.83 13.60
N ALA A 134 5.31 5.44 13.74
CA ALA A 134 5.47 6.67 14.49
C ALA A 134 4.64 7.83 13.90
N CYS A 135 4.60 7.98 12.58
CA CYS A 135 3.79 9.02 11.94
C CYS A 135 2.30 8.74 12.07
N ARG A 136 1.87 7.49 11.86
CA ARG A 136 0.47 7.08 12.07
C ARG A 136 0.04 7.35 13.50
N LEU A 137 0.84 6.97 14.50
CA LEU A 137 0.56 7.25 15.90
C LEU A 137 0.48 8.76 16.19
N LYS A 138 1.38 9.57 15.62
CA LYS A 138 1.39 11.03 15.79
C LYS A 138 0.12 11.70 15.25
N TYR A 139 -0.35 11.31 14.07
CA TYR A 139 -1.47 12.00 13.41
C TYR A 139 -2.84 11.37 13.64
N LEU A 140 -2.88 10.05 13.87
CA LEU A 140 -4.13 9.30 14.03
C LEU A 140 -4.32 8.85 15.48
N GLY A 141 -3.24 8.66 16.23
CA GLY A 141 -3.29 8.02 17.54
C GLY A 141 -3.94 6.63 17.43
N ASN A 142 -4.82 6.33 18.37
CA ASN A 142 -5.63 5.10 18.37
C ASN A 142 -7.03 5.35 17.78
N LYS A 143 -7.20 6.40 16.98
CA LYS A 143 -8.50 6.66 16.33
C LYS A 143 -8.70 5.70 15.14
N PRO A 144 -9.94 5.32 14.83
CA PRO A 144 -10.29 4.65 13.57
C PRO A 144 -9.94 5.48 12.33
N TYR A 145 -9.55 4.83 11.24
CA TYR A 145 -9.19 5.48 9.96
C TYR A 145 -9.24 4.51 8.78
N VAL A 146 -9.21 5.08 7.57
CA VAL A 146 -9.06 4.36 6.31
C VAL A 146 -7.65 4.61 5.77
N LEU A 147 -6.88 3.57 5.46
CA LEU A 147 -5.50 3.66 4.99
C LEU A 147 -5.38 3.29 3.52
N LEU A 148 -4.84 4.18 2.68
CA LEU A 148 -4.34 3.76 1.38
C LEU A 148 -2.97 3.13 1.58
N HIS A 149 -2.92 1.80 1.62
CA HIS A 149 -1.69 1.06 1.87
C HIS A 149 -0.79 1.02 0.63
N ALA A 150 -1.39 0.89 -0.56
CA ALA A 150 -0.65 0.94 -1.81
C ALA A 150 -1.53 1.48 -2.93
N LEU A 151 -0.95 2.28 -3.81
CA LEU A 151 -1.53 2.68 -5.09
C LEU A 151 -0.42 2.85 -6.10
N CYS A 152 -0.49 2.10 -7.19
CA CYS A 152 0.47 2.22 -8.27
C CYS A 152 -0.20 2.01 -9.62
N THR A 153 0.39 2.59 -10.66
CA THR A 153 -0.04 2.49 -12.05
C THR A 153 1.19 2.16 -12.88
N LEU A 154 1.06 1.22 -13.82
CA LEU A 154 2.14 0.90 -14.74
C LEU A 154 2.61 2.19 -15.46
N PRO A 155 3.93 2.43 -15.61
CA PRO A 155 4.48 3.69 -16.09
C PRO A 155 3.86 4.19 -17.41
N GLU A 156 3.62 3.28 -18.35
CA GLU A 156 3.03 3.54 -19.67
C GLU A 156 1.53 3.86 -19.64
N HIS A 157 0.87 3.63 -18.49
CA HIS A 157 -0.56 3.87 -18.27
C HIS A 157 -0.83 5.03 -17.29
N GLU A 158 0.20 5.73 -16.83
CA GLU A 158 0.06 6.87 -15.92
C GLU A 158 -0.71 8.04 -16.53
N ARG A 159 -1.25 8.91 -15.67
CA ARG A 159 -1.97 10.14 -16.06
C ARG A 159 -3.24 9.91 -16.90
N ARG A 160 -3.78 8.69 -16.89
CA ARG A 160 -5.03 8.31 -17.58
C ARG A 160 -6.26 8.23 -16.68
N GLY A 161 -6.11 8.47 -15.37
CA GLY A 161 -7.21 8.47 -14.40
C GLY A 161 -7.33 7.23 -13.52
N ALA A 162 -6.47 6.22 -13.69
CA ALA A 162 -6.51 4.99 -12.89
C ALA A 162 -6.40 5.24 -11.37
N GLY A 163 -5.45 6.09 -10.96
CA GLY A 163 -5.30 6.47 -9.56
C GLY A 163 -6.50 7.22 -8.98
N SER A 164 -7.21 8.01 -9.80
CA SER A 164 -8.43 8.69 -9.37
C SER A 164 -9.53 7.69 -9.02
N LEU A 165 -9.72 6.64 -9.84
CA LEU A 165 -10.74 5.62 -9.58
C LEU A 165 -10.52 4.92 -8.23
N ALA A 166 -9.26 4.61 -7.88
CA ALA A 166 -8.93 4.01 -6.59
C ALA A 166 -9.17 4.97 -5.40
N LEU A 167 -8.89 6.27 -5.58
CA LEU A 167 -9.11 7.30 -4.57
C LEU A 167 -10.59 7.63 -4.38
N GLU A 168 -11.40 7.60 -5.44
CA GLU A 168 -12.85 7.77 -5.36
C GLU A 168 -13.47 6.76 -4.40
N TRP A 169 -13.09 5.48 -4.52
CA TRP A 169 -13.56 4.43 -3.63
C TRP A 169 -13.16 4.69 -2.17
N GLY A 170 -11.88 4.95 -1.90
CA GLY A 170 -11.38 5.12 -0.53
C GLY A 170 -11.89 6.38 0.15
N ALA A 171 -11.98 7.49 -0.59
CA ALA A 171 -12.54 8.74 -0.09
C ALA A 171 -14.04 8.59 0.21
N ALA A 172 -14.81 7.92 -0.66
CA ALA A 172 -16.21 7.63 -0.41
C ALA A 172 -16.40 6.72 0.81
N LYS A 173 -15.55 5.69 0.97
CA LYS A 173 -15.59 4.81 2.15
C LYS A 173 -15.27 5.56 3.44
N ALA A 174 -14.30 6.47 3.41
CA ALA A 174 -13.97 7.32 4.55
C ALA A 174 -15.14 8.25 4.92
N ASP A 175 -15.80 8.87 3.93
CA ASP A 175 -16.97 9.73 4.14
C ASP A 175 -18.18 8.94 4.68
N GLU A 176 -18.43 7.74 4.15
CA GLU A 176 -19.49 6.82 4.59
C GLU A 176 -19.34 6.45 6.07
N LEU A 177 -18.10 6.16 6.51
CA LEU A 177 -17.80 5.76 7.88
C LEU A 177 -17.59 6.95 8.82
N GLY A 178 -17.55 8.18 8.30
CA GLY A 178 -17.18 9.36 9.08
C GLY A 178 -15.76 9.29 9.64
N LEU A 179 -14.83 8.67 8.91
CA LEU A 179 -13.46 8.43 9.35
C LEU A 179 -12.44 9.25 8.56
N PRO A 180 -11.31 9.64 9.17
CA PRO A 180 -10.19 10.17 8.42
C PRO A 180 -9.63 9.12 7.46
N ALA A 181 -9.08 9.57 6.33
CA ALA A 181 -8.27 8.74 5.46
C ALA A 181 -6.81 9.18 5.50
N TYR A 182 -5.89 8.22 5.47
CA TYR A 182 -4.46 8.46 5.59
C TYR A 182 -3.69 7.70 4.51
N LEU A 183 -2.54 8.23 4.11
CA LEU A 183 -1.63 7.58 3.18
C LEU A 183 -0.19 8.05 3.40
N GLU A 184 0.77 7.24 2.99
CA GLU A 184 2.15 7.62 2.81
C GLU A 184 2.55 7.37 1.35
N GLY A 185 2.85 8.44 0.61
CA GLY A 185 3.03 8.35 -0.84
C GLY A 185 4.16 9.22 -1.37
N SER A 186 4.62 8.95 -2.59
CA SER A 186 5.66 9.76 -3.21
C SER A 186 5.20 11.20 -3.48
N PRO A 187 6.12 12.19 -3.53
CA PRO A 187 5.81 13.57 -3.92
C PRO A 187 5.10 13.68 -5.27
N LYS A 188 5.36 12.73 -6.19
CA LYS A 188 4.70 12.63 -7.50
C LYS A 188 3.18 12.45 -7.39
N GLY A 189 2.70 11.76 -6.34
CA GLY A 189 1.29 11.51 -6.09
C GLY A 189 0.53 12.67 -5.44
N VAL A 190 1.23 13.59 -4.75
CA VAL A 190 0.62 14.71 -3.98
C VAL A 190 -0.41 15.51 -4.79
N PRO A 191 -0.16 15.92 -6.05
CA PRO A 191 -1.17 16.66 -6.82
C PRO A 191 -2.45 15.88 -7.10
N LEU A 192 -2.37 14.54 -7.15
CA LEU A 192 -3.55 13.68 -7.27
C LEU A 192 -4.27 13.59 -5.93
N TYR A 193 -3.55 13.29 -4.84
CA TYR A 193 -4.13 13.16 -3.50
C TYR A 193 -4.83 14.45 -3.04
N ASN A 194 -4.26 15.62 -3.32
CA ASN A 194 -4.87 16.92 -3.02
C ASN A 194 -6.26 17.09 -3.67
N LYS A 195 -6.48 16.56 -4.88
CA LYS A 195 -7.80 16.62 -5.55
C LYS A 195 -8.89 15.86 -4.80
N PHE A 196 -8.49 14.91 -3.95
CA PHE A 196 -9.37 14.10 -3.12
C PHE A 196 -9.49 14.63 -1.68
N GLY A 197 -8.87 15.77 -1.36
CA GLY A 197 -8.94 16.40 -0.04
C GLY A 197 -7.91 15.88 0.96
N PHE A 198 -6.87 15.18 0.49
CA PHE A 198 -5.71 14.89 1.33
C PHE A 198 -4.81 16.12 1.41
N GLU A 199 -4.25 16.37 2.59
CA GLU A 199 -3.29 17.44 2.85
C GLU A 199 -2.00 16.83 3.39
N VAL A 200 -0.85 17.39 2.99
CA VAL A 200 0.46 16.97 3.54
C VAL A 200 0.54 17.39 5.00
N VAL A 201 0.80 16.42 5.88
CA VAL A 201 0.97 16.64 7.32
C VAL A 201 2.42 16.43 7.77
N GLU A 202 3.18 15.58 7.06
CA GLU A 202 4.61 15.36 7.34
C GLU A 202 5.34 14.84 6.11
N SER A 203 6.66 15.06 6.06
CA SER A 203 7.56 14.25 5.25
C SER A 203 8.08 13.10 6.12
N LEU A 204 8.01 11.87 5.62
CA LEU A 204 8.52 10.71 6.32
C LEU A 204 10.03 10.89 6.59
N PRO A 205 10.51 10.75 7.84
CA PRO A 205 11.92 10.94 8.19
C PRO A 205 12.73 9.69 7.85
N LEU A 206 12.79 9.36 6.56
CA LEU A 206 13.51 8.20 6.02
C LEU A 206 14.35 8.65 4.83
N ASP A 207 15.64 8.30 4.86
CA ASP A 207 16.56 8.53 3.75
C ASP A 207 17.12 7.20 3.26
N ALA A 208 16.68 6.75 2.09
CA ALA A 208 17.13 5.48 1.54
C ALA A 208 18.64 5.46 1.22
N ARG A 209 19.33 6.61 1.19
CA ARG A 209 20.79 6.69 1.03
C ARG A 209 21.54 6.12 2.23
N ASP A 210 20.96 6.21 3.42
CA ASP A 210 21.54 5.62 4.64
C ASP A 210 21.58 4.09 4.57
N PHE A 211 20.84 3.50 3.63
CA PHE A 211 20.76 2.06 3.37
C PHE A 211 21.40 1.67 2.03
N GLY A 212 22.20 2.56 1.43
CA GLY A 212 22.96 2.28 0.22
C GLY A 212 22.18 2.44 -1.10
N TYR A 213 20.99 3.06 -1.07
CA TYR A 213 20.32 3.50 -2.29
C TYR A 213 20.90 4.84 -2.78
N HIS A 214 20.72 5.17 -4.04
CA HIS A 214 21.32 6.36 -4.66
C HIS A 214 20.51 7.65 -4.45
N GLU A 215 19.25 7.53 -4.01
CA GLU A 215 18.33 8.64 -3.77
C GLU A 215 17.66 8.53 -2.40
N ALA A 216 17.12 9.63 -1.89
CA ALA A 216 16.51 9.65 -0.55
C ALA A 216 15.17 8.92 -0.45
N LEU A 217 14.43 8.77 -1.56
CA LEU A 217 13.06 8.22 -1.60
C LEU A 217 12.10 8.90 -0.60
N THR A 218 11.98 10.22 -0.70
CA THR A 218 11.03 10.99 0.13
C THR A 218 9.60 10.48 -0.04
N HIS A 219 8.91 10.27 1.09
CA HIS A 219 7.48 10.00 1.15
C HIS A 219 6.77 11.10 1.94
N MET A 220 5.56 11.45 1.53
CA MET A 220 4.70 12.42 2.19
C MET A 220 3.59 11.68 2.92
N CYS A 221 3.50 11.91 4.22
CA CYS A 221 2.34 11.54 5.02
C CYS A 221 1.22 12.53 4.71
N MET A 222 0.06 12.03 4.30
CA MET A 222 -1.08 12.87 3.98
C MET A 222 -2.34 12.38 4.67
N LEU A 223 -3.12 13.35 5.17
CA LEU A 223 -4.34 13.13 5.92
C LEU A 223 -5.51 13.83 5.23
N ARG A 224 -6.65 13.15 5.18
CA ARG A 224 -7.92 13.68 4.71
C ARG A 224 -8.96 13.52 5.82
N GLN A 225 -9.67 14.59 6.14
CA GLN A 225 -10.85 14.52 7.00
C GLN A 225 -12.08 14.04 6.20
N PRO A 226 -13.01 13.30 6.81
CA PRO A 226 -14.27 12.96 6.16
C PRO A 226 -15.08 14.23 5.89
N LYS A 227 -15.90 14.22 4.83
CA LYS A 227 -16.86 15.31 4.61
C LYS A 227 -17.96 15.26 5.67
N GLU A 228 -18.33 16.42 6.20
CA GLU A 228 -19.51 16.55 7.06
C GLU A 228 -20.76 16.14 6.27
N GLN A 229 -21.59 15.26 6.85
CA GLN A 229 -22.89 14.85 6.29
C GLN A 229 -23.98 15.88 6.58
#